data_AF-A0A914XPI2-F1
#
_entry.id   AF-A0A914XPI2-F1
#
_cell.length_a   1.000
_cell.length_b   1.000
_cell.length_c   1.000
_cell.angle_alpha   90.00
_cell.angle_beta   90.00
_cell.angle_gamma   90.00
#
_symmetry.space_group_name_H-M   'P 1'
#
loop_
_entity.id
_entity.type
_entity.pdbx_description
1 polymer ?
#
loop_
_entity_poly.entity_id
_entity_poly.type
_entity_poly.pdbx_seq_one_letter_code
_entity_poly.pdbx_strand_id
1 'polypeptide(L)'
;MPVDHFSYRDARTFNLRYFINVDHYLPGGPIFFYCGNEGELESFALNTGIMWDLAPNFNAAVVFAEHRYYGKSFPFGNADNSTSTLENIGYLSSQQAIADYAVLITYLKSHGLSMNATGTANAPVVAFGGSYGGMLAAWFRMKYPHIIVGAHASSAPVLLFLNANGNFDGMPDPASFYGITGRTFQNAGCNPATVQRAWAALANLAKSADGRNFLNNQFNLCPNMLIKQASDVSWLINYIEDSMVSMAMVDYPYPNSFLGPIPVPAWPAKVACANLNFTVTSQTSDQQLAAALNSAVNVFYNSTGAATGCVCANLVSPICTQGLAQSAQYANLSWPWQTCTEMALPSCVNGSTDSFFPSNAVFSPNLCPWTPENQANYCQNTFSYFDKELFRPTWAMTYYGKNFAAASNIIFSNGNLDPWAAGGVFSSAEGIVQAQRNGVTLIEVEESGHHLDLRQPNTCDPPSVIEARRKEYQIIYCWVVPASCSSFVPPSEPPASVVQPCKYVYNGYPWAHYTAPQSGSTDIARNPAILIFMLVVVRFLSI
;
A
#
# COMPACT_ATOMS: atom_id res chain seq x y z
N MET A 1 -15.69 19.58 1.90
CA MET A 1 -14.29 20.03 1.89
C MET A 1 -14.10 21.10 0.83
N PRO A 2 -13.30 22.15 1.07
CA PRO A 2 -12.84 23.06 0.03
C PRO A 2 -12.16 22.30 -1.12
N VAL A 3 -12.37 22.73 -2.36
CA VAL A 3 -11.60 22.22 -3.51
C VAL A 3 -10.13 22.62 -3.36
N ASP A 4 -9.86 23.83 -2.88
CA ASP A 4 -8.53 24.37 -2.66
C ASP A 4 -8.36 24.92 -1.24
N HIS A 5 -7.41 24.36 -0.47
CA HIS A 5 -7.05 24.87 0.86
C HIS A 5 -6.00 25.98 0.82
N PHE A 6 -5.28 26.15 -0.29
CA PHE A 6 -4.10 27.01 -0.38
C PHE A 6 -4.31 28.26 -1.26
N SER A 7 -5.51 28.42 -1.83
CA SER A 7 -5.92 29.62 -2.57
C SER A 7 -7.33 30.06 -2.18
N TYR A 8 -7.53 31.37 -2.04
CA TYR A 8 -8.85 31.97 -1.79
C TYR A 8 -9.61 32.30 -3.08
N ARG A 9 -9.05 31.98 -4.25
CA ARG A 9 -9.68 32.27 -5.55
C ARG A 9 -10.79 31.29 -5.90
N ASP A 10 -10.76 30.11 -5.30
CA ASP A 10 -11.75 29.07 -5.51
C ASP A 10 -12.52 28.81 -4.21
N ALA A 11 -13.82 29.11 -4.23
CA ALA A 11 -14.73 28.89 -3.10
C ALA A 11 -15.55 27.60 -3.25
N ARG A 12 -15.32 26.81 -4.31
CA ARG A 12 -16.04 25.56 -4.53
C ARG A 12 -15.71 24.56 -3.43
N THR A 13 -16.67 23.69 -3.15
CA THR A 13 -16.53 22.59 -2.18
C THR A 13 -16.98 21.28 -2.81
N PHE A 14 -16.46 20.18 -2.28
CA PHE A 14 -16.88 18.83 -2.65
C PHE A 14 -17.13 17.96 -1.42
N ASN A 15 -17.79 16.82 -1.63
CA ASN A 15 -18.04 15.86 -0.58
C ASN A 15 -16.84 14.91 -0.46
N LEU A 16 -16.18 14.94 0.70
CA LEU A 16 -15.17 13.96 1.06
C LEU A 16 -15.83 12.81 1.81
N ARG A 17 -15.62 11.57 1.33
CA ARG A 17 -16.13 10.37 1.98
C ARG A 17 -15.23 9.97 3.15
N TYR A 18 -15.84 9.50 4.21
CA TYR A 18 -15.14 8.83 5.31
C TYR A 18 -16.03 7.74 5.90
N PHE A 19 -15.43 6.73 6.50
CA PHE A 19 -16.11 5.77 7.37
C PHE A 19 -15.81 6.10 8.82
N ILE A 20 -16.79 5.85 9.68
CA ILE A 20 -16.66 6.04 11.11
C ILE A 20 -17.31 4.89 11.86
N ASN A 21 -16.59 4.32 12.81
CA ASN A 21 -17.10 3.38 13.79
C ASN A 21 -16.85 3.94 15.20
N VAL A 22 -17.91 3.97 16.01
CA VAL A 22 -17.88 4.48 17.39
C VAL A 22 -18.36 3.44 18.39
N ASP A 23 -18.47 2.16 17.99
CA ASP A 23 -19.04 1.10 18.83
C ASP A 23 -18.24 0.88 20.12
N HIS A 24 -16.94 1.17 20.08
CA HIS A 24 -16.02 1.07 21.21
C HIS A 24 -15.60 2.42 21.79
N TYR A 25 -16.10 3.54 21.27
CA TYR A 25 -15.67 4.85 21.72
C TYR A 25 -16.26 5.19 23.09
N LEU A 26 -15.38 5.56 24.04
CA LEU A 26 -15.79 6.19 25.30
C LEU A 26 -15.31 7.66 25.33
N PRO A 27 -16.05 8.57 26.00
CA PRO A 27 -15.64 9.96 26.13
C PRO A 27 -14.20 10.10 26.64
N GLY A 28 -13.37 10.85 25.91
CA GLY A 28 -11.94 11.01 26.20
C GLY A 28 -11.02 9.95 25.58
N GLY A 29 -11.57 8.89 24.97
CA GLY A 29 -10.81 7.93 24.17
C GLY A 29 -10.20 8.55 22.90
N PRO A 30 -9.21 7.89 22.28
CA PRO A 30 -8.58 8.37 21.06
C PRO A 30 -9.46 8.21 19.81
N ILE A 31 -9.08 8.93 18.75
CA ILE A 31 -9.53 8.65 17.38
C ILE A 31 -8.36 7.99 16.64
N PHE A 32 -8.56 6.77 16.16
CA PHE A 32 -7.66 6.14 15.20
C PHE A 32 -8.09 6.54 13.80
N PHE A 33 -7.23 7.31 13.13
CA PHE A 33 -7.54 7.95 11.87
C PHE A 33 -6.67 7.36 10.75
N TYR A 34 -7.25 6.61 9.84
CA TYR A 34 -6.55 6.11 8.67
C TYR A 34 -6.48 7.22 7.61
N CYS A 35 -5.25 7.58 7.23
CA CYS A 35 -4.97 8.45 6.09
C CYS A 35 -5.17 7.64 4.81
N GLY A 36 -6.37 7.72 4.23
CA GLY A 36 -6.66 7.09 2.94
C GLY A 36 -5.64 7.47 1.88
N ASN A 37 -5.43 6.56 0.94
CA ASN A 37 -4.40 6.72 -0.07
C ASN A 37 -4.99 6.40 -1.46
N GLU A 38 -4.18 5.90 -2.38
CA GLU A 38 -4.42 5.81 -3.82
C GLU A 38 -5.39 4.67 -4.24
N GLY A 39 -6.56 4.60 -3.59
CA GLY A 39 -7.55 3.58 -3.86
C GLY A 39 -8.90 3.83 -3.18
N GLU A 40 -9.81 2.88 -3.37
CA GLU A 40 -11.11 2.91 -2.72
C GLU A 40 -10.99 2.66 -1.21
N LEU A 41 -11.69 3.48 -0.42
CA LEU A 41 -11.64 3.40 1.04
C LEU A 41 -12.07 2.04 1.60
N GLU A 42 -13.00 1.34 0.95
CA GLU A 42 -13.45 -0.01 1.32
C GLU A 42 -12.30 -1.00 1.39
N SER A 43 -11.37 -0.95 0.43
CA SER A 43 -10.23 -1.87 0.41
C SER A 43 -9.34 -1.63 1.63
N PHE A 44 -9.01 -0.38 1.95
CA PHE A 44 -8.19 -0.09 3.13
C PHE A 44 -8.89 -0.49 4.43
N ALA A 45 -10.18 -0.19 4.57
CA ALA A 45 -10.97 -0.59 5.74
C ALA A 45 -11.01 -2.12 5.97
N LEU A 46 -11.11 -2.91 4.89
CA LEU A 46 -11.11 -4.37 4.95
C LEU A 46 -9.73 -4.98 5.23
N ASN A 47 -8.66 -4.28 4.85
CA ASN A 47 -7.30 -4.82 4.88
C ASN A 47 -6.43 -4.26 6.02
N THR A 48 -6.86 -3.18 6.70
CA THR A 48 -6.20 -2.60 7.88
C THR A 48 -6.86 -3.08 9.18
N GLY A 49 -6.83 -4.40 9.37
CA GLY A 49 -7.51 -5.09 10.47
C GLY A 49 -7.09 -4.62 11.86
N ILE A 50 -5.82 -4.22 12.02
CA ILE A 50 -5.25 -3.87 13.33
C ILE A 50 -6.00 -2.71 14.00
N MET A 51 -6.49 -1.72 13.25
CA MET A 51 -7.21 -0.58 13.82
C MET A 51 -8.51 -1.02 14.52
N TRP A 52 -9.21 -2.01 13.96
CA TRP A 52 -10.41 -2.58 14.56
C TRP A 52 -10.08 -3.36 15.84
N ASP A 53 -9.00 -4.15 15.84
CA ASP A 53 -8.56 -4.93 17.00
C ASP A 53 -8.01 -4.05 18.14
N LEU A 54 -7.42 -2.90 17.81
CA LEU A 54 -6.96 -1.93 18.81
C LEU A 54 -8.14 -1.18 19.45
N ALA A 55 -9.19 -0.85 18.69
CA ALA A 55 -10.24 0.05 19.15
C ALA A 55 -10.90 -0.32 20.50
N PRO A 56 -11.28 -1.59 20.78
CA PRO A 56 -11.84 -1.99 22.07
C PRO A 56 -10.92 -1.71 23.26
N ASN A 57 -9.61 -1.93 23.09
CA ASN A 57 -8.63 -1.80 24.18
C ASN A 57 -8.31 -0.34 24.51
N PHE A 58 -8.44 0.55 23.53
CA PHE A 58 -8.19 1.97 23.69
C PHE A 58 -9.46 2.78 23.96
N ASN A 59 -10.63 2.14 23.90
CA ASN A 59 -11.92 2.81 23.80
C ASN A 59 -11.95 3.84 22.66
N ALA A 60 -11.37 3.46 21.52
CA ALA A 60 -11.15 4.36 20.40
C ALA A 60 -12.35 4.41 19.46
N ALA A 61 -12.51 5.56 18.80
CA ALA A 61 -13.25 5.63 17.56
C ALA A 61 -12.31 5.31 16.39
N VAL A 62 -12.84 4.69 15.35
CA VAL A 62 -12.09 4.38 14.13
C VAL A 62 -12.66 5.20 12.99
N VAL A 63 -11.80 5.97 12.33
CA VAL A 63 -12.15 6.81 11.18
C VAL A 63 -11.24 6.44 10.02
N PHE A 64 -11.82 6.10 8.88
CA PHE A 64 -11.10 5.99 7.61
C PHE A 64 -11.50 7.17 6.75
N ALA A 65 -10.56 8.06 6.39
CA ALA A 65 -10.85 9.18 5.51
C ALA A 65 -10.39 8.86 4.10
N GLU A 66 -11.27 9.01 3.11
CA GLU A 66 -10.90 8.78 1.72
C GLU A 66 -10.01 9.91 1.21
N HIS A 67 -9.06 9.57 0.35
CA HIS A 67 -8.21 10.55 -0.31
C HIS A 67 -9.00 11.27 -1.41
N ARG A 68 -8.82 12.58 -1.57
CA ARG A 68 -9.37 13.33 -2.71
C ARG A 68 -8.95 12.68 -4.03
N TYR A 69 -9.84 12.65 -5.02
CA TYR A 69 -9.64 11.99 -6.34
C TYR A 69 -9.57 10.46 -6.32
N TYR A 70 -9.98 9.81 -5.23
CA TYR A 70 -10.09 8.36 -5.17
C TYR A 70 -11.48 7.92 -4.67
N GLY A 71 -11.86 6.69 -5.02
CA GLY A 71 -13.13 6.08 -4.65
C GLY A 71 -14.35 6.91 -5.03
N LYS A 72 -14.98 7.59 -4.07
CA LYS A 72 -16.16 8.45 -4.29
C LYS A 72 -15.88 9.92 -3.97
N SER A 73 -14.64 10.28 -3.66
CA SER A 73 -14.25 11.61 -3.18
C SER A 73 -13.67 12.46 -4.32
N PHE A 74 -14.47 12.72 -5.35
CA PHE A 74 -14.08 13.47 -6.53
C PHE A 74 -14.51 14.94 -6.47
N PRO A 75 -13.57 15.92 -6.50
CA PRO A 75 -13.93 17.33 -6.44
C PRO A 75 -14.86 17.82 -7.55
N PHE A 76 -14.82 17.17 -8.71
CA PHE A 76 -15.61 17.52 -9.89
C PHE A 76 -16.61 16.42 -10.27
N GLY A 77 -17.16 15.73 -9.27
CA GLY A 77 -18.33 14.84 -9.40
C GLY A 77 -17.98 13.37 -9.65
N ASN A 78 -17.09 13.06 -10.60
CA ASN A 78 -16.63 11.70 -10.87
C ASN A 78 -15.16 11.67 -11.32
N ALA A 79 -14.60 10.47 -11.49
CA ALA A 79 -13.22 10.24 -11.90
C ALA A 79 -12.91 10.96 -13.23
N ASP A 80 -13.64 10.62 -14.29
CA ASP A 80 -13.41 11.14 -15.65
C ASP A 80 -13.38 12.67 -15.68
N ASN A 81 -14.37 13.33 -15.06
CA ASN A 81 -14.42 14.79 -15.05
C ASN A 81 -13.29 15.38 -14.19
N SER A 82 -12.98 14.76 -13.05
CA SER A 82 -11.92 15.25 -12.15
C SER A 82 -10.52 15.07 -12.75
N THR A 83 -10.32 14.11 -13.66
CA THR A 83 -9.01 13.77 -14.23
C THR A 83 -8.87 14.07 -15.72
N SER A 84 -9.80 14.79 -16.36
CA SER A 84 -9.80 15.02 -17.81
C SER A 84 -9.10 16.30 -18.26
N THR A 85 -8.87 17.25 -17.36
CA THR A 85 -8.26 18.55 -17.67
C THR A 85 -7.28 18.97 -16.58
N LEU A 86 -6.31 19.81 -16.95
CA LEU A 86 -5.36 20.43 -16.01
C LEU A 86 -6.08 21.24 -14.92
N GLU A 87 -7.12 21.99 -15.28
CA GLU A 87 -7.91 22.80 -14.34
C GLU A 87 -8.55 21.94 -13.25
N ASN A 88 -9.05 20.76 -13.60
CA ASN A 88 -9.71 19.88 -12.65
C ASN A 88 -8.71 19.03 -11.88
N ILE A 89 -7.71 18.42 -12.51
CA ILE A 89 -6.80 17.50 -11.81
C ILE A 89 -5.73 18.23 -10.98
N GLY A 90 -5.51 19.52 -11.25
CA GLY A 90 -4.48 20.34 -10.58
C GLY A 90 -4.63 20.48 -9.06
N TYR A 91 -5.80 20.16 -8.48
CA TYR A 91 -5.99 20.16 -7.01
C TYR A 91 -5.68 18.81 -6.35
N LEU A 92 -5.19 17.83 -7.11
CA LEU A 92 -4.69 16.56 -6.59
C LEU A 92 -3.24 16.70 -6.14
N SER A 93 -3.05 16.92 -4.84
CA SER A 93 -1.74 16.88 -4.19
C SER A 93 -1.83 16.37 -2.75
N SER A 94 -0.70 15.90 -2.23
CA SER A 94 -0.52 15.40 -0.87
C SER A 94 -0.78 16.48 0.17
N GLN A 95 -0.39 17.74 -0.10
CA GLN A 95 -0.65 18.84 0.82
C GLN A 95 -2.14 19.11 0.95
N GLN A 96 -2.87 19.06 -0.18
CA GLN A 96 -4.31 19.25 -0.20
C GLN A 96 -5.03 18.10 0.53
N ALA A 97 -4.59 16.86 0.35
CA ALA A 97 -5.13 15.70 1.05
C ALA A 97 -4.87 15.75 2.57
N ILE A 98 -3.65 16.11 3.00
CA ILE A 98 -3.33 16.28 4.43
C ILE A 98 -4.18 17.42 5.04
N ALA A 99 -4.42 18.50 4.29
CA ALA A 99 -5.31 19.57 4.72
C ALA A 99 -6.78 19.10 4.83
N ASP A 100 -7.27 18.27 3.91
CA ASP A 100 -8.59 17.61 4.04
C ASP A 100 -8.70 16.82 5.35
N TYR A 101 -7.66 16.05 5.70
CA TYR A 101 -7.62 15.28 6.95
C TYR A 101 -7.64 16.17 8.19
N ALA A 102 -6.86 17.25 8.19
CA ALA A 102 -6.84 18.22 9.27
C ALA A 102 -8.21 18.88 9.49
N VAL A 103 -8.87 19.28 8.39
CA VAL A 103 -10.22 19.88 8.44
C VAL A 103 -11.26 18.85 8.89
N LEU A 104 -11.20 17.62 8.40
CA LEU A 104 -12.12 16.55 8.82
C LEU A 104 -12.01 16.25 10.31
N ILE A 105 -10.80 16.09 10.84
CA ILE A 105 -10.59 15.85 12.28
C ILE A 105 -11.13 17.01 13.10
N THR A 106 -10.85 18.25 12.69
CA THR A 106 -11.35 19.45 13.38
C THR A 106 -12.88 19.51 13.37
N TYR A 107 -13.50 19.16 12.25
CA TYR A 107 -14.96 19.05 12.11
C TYR A 107 -15.53 17.99 13.07
N LEU A 108 -14.98 16.77 13.06
CA LEU A 108 -15.43 15.67 13.91
C LEU A 108 -15.26 15.97 15.42
N LYS A 109 -14.16 16.63 15.79
CA LYS A 109 -13.94 17.02 17.19
C LYS A 109 -14.88 18.12 17.67
N SER A 110 -15.28 19.04 16.78
CA SER A 110 -16.18 20.14 17.11
C SER A 110 -17.67 19.79 17.07
N HIS A 111 -18.07 18.87 16.19
CA HIS A 111 -19.49 18.51 15.99
C HIS A 111 -19.87 17.17 16.65
N GLY A 112 -18.91 16.47 17.26
CA GLY A 112 -19.10 15.13 17.81
C GLY A 112 -18.91 14.04 16.75
N LEU A 113 -18.61 12.83 17.21
CA LEU A 113 -18.41 11.66 16.33
C LEU A 113 -19.74 10.98 15.97
N SER A 114 -20.73 11.09 16.87
CA SER A 114 -22.12 10.70 16.67
C SER A 114 -22.99 11.35 17.74
N MET A 115 -24.32 11.23 17.62
CA MET A 115 -25.26 11.71 18.67
C MET A 115 -24.96 11.14 20.06
N ASN A 116 -24.41 9.93 20.15
CA ASN A 116 -24.12 9.24 21.41
C ASN A 116 -22.64 9.31 21.82
N ALA A 117 -21.76 9.83 20.96
CA ALA A 117 -20.31 9.93 21.20
C ALA A 117 -19.92 11.39 21.47
N THR A 118 -20.02 11.78 22.75
CA THR A 118 -19.65 13.12 23.26
C THR A 118 -18.25 13.13 23.88
N GLY A 119 -17.70 14.30 24.20
CA GLY A 119 -16.36 14.41 24.81
C GLY A 119 -15.19 14.34 23.81
N THR A 120 -15.45 14.61 22.54
CA THR A 120 -14.51 14.44 21.42
C THR A 120 -13.55 15.62 21.23
N ALA A 121 -13.87 16.79 21.81
CA ALA A 121 -13.09 18.01 21.65
C ALA A 121 -11.61 17.85 22.05
N ASN A 122 -11.34 17.04 23.07
CA ASN A 122 -9.98 16.78 23.57
C ASN A 122 -9.45 15.38 23.21
N ALA A 123 -10.17 14.62 22.37
CA ALA A 123 -9.73 13.28 21.97
C ALA A 123 -8.34 13.35 21.29
N PRO A 124 -7.34 12.58 21.76
CA PRO A 124 -6.08 12.43 21.04
C PRO A 124 -6.33 11.70 19.72
N VAL A 125 -5.62 12.07 18.66
CA VAL A 125 -5.79 11.46 17.34
C VAL A 125 -4.48 10.81 16.91
N VAL A 126 -4.52 9.54 16.55
CA VAL A 126 -3.37 8.79 16.04
C VAL A 126 -3.63 8.50 14.56
N ALA A 127 -2.72 8.96 13.70
CA ALA A 127 -2.81 8.68 12.28
C ALA A 127 -2.23 7.29 11.96
N PHE A 128 -2.89 6.56 11.08
CA PHE A 128 -2.43 5.27 10.55
C PHE A 128 -2.37 5.35 9.04
N GLY A 129 -1.44 4.62 8.44
CA GLY A 129 -1.42 4.43 7.00
C GLY A 129 -0.36 3.44 6.55
N GLY A 130 -0.69 2.70 5.49
CA GLY A 130 0.25 1.83 4.76
C GLY A 130 0.68 2.49 3.45
N SER A 131 1.90 2.23 2.98
CA SER A 131 2.35 2.71 1.66
C SER A 131 2.34 4.25 1.56
N TYR A 132 1.80 4.83 0.49
CA TYR A 132 1.53 6.27 0.41
C TYR A 132 0.64 6.78 1.55
N GLY A 133 -0.31 5.99 2.07
CA GLY A 133 -1.05 6.31 3.29
C GLY A 133 -0.13 6.48 4.50
N GLY A 134 0.92 5.66 4.59
CA GLY A 134 1.96 5.79 5.62
C GLY A 134 2.81 7.05 5.43
N MET A 135 3.14 7.40 4.18
CA MET A 135 3.79 8.68 3.87
C MET A 135 2.92 9.85 4.33
N LEU A 136 1.63 9.82 4.00
CA LEU A 136 0.66 10.82 4.44
C LEU A 136 0.55 10.87 5.97
N ALA A 137 0.50 9.74 6.68
CA ALA A 137 0.45 9.71 8.13
C ALA A 137 1.71 10.34 8.78
N ALA A 138 2.90 9.98 8.30
CA ALA A 138 4.16 10.56 8.77
C ALA A 138 4.22 12.07 8.51
N TRP A 139 3.94 12.49 7.28
CA TRP A 139 3.94 13.89 6.88
C TRP A 139 2.87 14.70 7.60
N PHE A 140 1.71 14.11 7.87
CA PHE A 140 0.65 14.73 8.64
C PHE A 140 1.13 15.00 10.07
N ARG A 141 1.86 14.07 10.69
CA ARG A 141 2.43 14.28 12.03
C ARG A 141 3.49 15.37 12.02
N MET A 142 4.32 15.42 10.97
CA MET A 142 5.35 16.45 10.81
C MET A 142 4.76 17.85 10.61
N LYS A 143 3.65 17.98 9.87
CA LYS A 143 3.06 19.28 9.50
C LYS A 143 1.98 19.77 10.46
N TYR A 144 1.22 18.85 11.05
CA TYR A 144 0.11 19.17 11.96
C TYR A 144 0.24 18.43 13.30
N PRO A 145 1.37 18.59 14.04
CA PRO A 145 1.57 17.93 15.33
C PRO A 145 0.59 18.42 16.43
N HIS A 146 -0.15 19.49 16.16
CA HIS A 146 -1.21 20.03 17.03
C HIS A 146 -2.59 19.39 16.76
N ILE A 147 -2.75 18.66 15.64
CA ILE A 147 -4.00 17.96 15.29
C ILE A 147 -3.92 16.48 15.67
N ILE A 148 -2.79 15.82 15.37
CA ILE A 148 -2.56 14.40 15.68
C ILE A 148 -1.40 14.24 16.66
N VAL A 149 -1.52 13.33 17.63
CA VAL A 149 -0.52 13.10 18.69
C VAL A 149 0.62 12.17 18.27
N GLY A 150 0.40 11.34 17.26
CA GLY A 150 1.38 10.44 16.70
C GLY A 150 0.92 9.81 15.38
N ALA A 151 1.83 9.12 14.70
CA ALA A 151 1.53 8.42 13.45
C ALA A 151 2.18 7.03 13.40
N HIS A 152 1.42 6.04 12.93
CA HIS A 152 1.93 4.72 12.51
C HIS A 152 2.02 4.69 10.99
N ALA A 153 3.24 4.87 10.49
CA ALA A 153 3.58 4.91 9.08
C ALA A 153 4.22 3.59 8.66
N SER A 154 3.38 2.65 8.22
CA SER A 154 3.84 1.31 7.84
C SER A 154 4.18 1.20 6.35
N SER A 155 5.32 0.58 6.05
CA SER A 155 5.90 0.45 4.71
C SER A 155 5.84 1.76 3.92
N ALA A 156 6.23 2.87 4.56
CA ALA A 156 6.12 4.21 3.98
C ALA A 156 7.44 4.62 3.29
N PRO A 157 7.52 4.65 1.95
CA PRO A 157 8.77 4.95 1.22
C PRO A 157 9.08 6.45 1.17
N VAL A 158 9.08 7.14 2.31
CA VAL A 158 9.25 8.60 2.42
C VAL A 158 10.60 9.12 1.92
N LEU A 159 11.60 8.25 1.72
CA LEU A 159 12.92 8.61 1.20
C LEU A 159 13.15 8.19 -0.26
N LEU A 160 12.21 7.53 -0.95
CA LEU A 160 12.40 7.12 -2.35
C LEU A 160 12.16 8.29 -3.32
N PHE A 161 13.02 9.30 -3.26
CA PHE A 161 12.91 10.53 -4.04
C PHE A 161 14.29 11.04 -4.46
N LEU A 162 14.32 12.01 -5.39
CA LEU A 162 15.48 12.88 -5.50
C LEU A 162 15.56 13.81 -4.28
N ASN A 163 16.77 14.14 -3.84
CA ASN A 163 16.93 15.17 -2.83
C ASN A 163 16.57 16.57 -3.38
N ALA A 164 16.55 17.58 -2.52
CA ALA A 164 16.21 18.95 -2.90
C ALA A 164 17.15 19.56 -3.95
N ASN A 165 18.36 19.01 -4.13
CA ASN A 165 19.34 19.44 -5.14
C ASN A 165 19.18 18.71 -6.49
N GLY A 166 18.19 17.81 -6.61
CA GLY A 166 17.92 17.09 -7.85
C GLY A 166 18.84 15.89 -8.12
N ASN A 167 19.49 15.35 -7.09
CA ASN A 167 20.35 14.17 -7.20
C ASN A 167 20.05 13.13 -6.10
N PHE A 168 20.80 12.03 -6.09
CA PHE A 168 20.62 10.92 -5.14
C PHE A 168 21.55 11.00 -3.91
N ASP A 169 22.22 12.13 -3.66
CA ASP A 169 23.16 12.26 -2.54
C ASP A 169 22.43 12.12 -1.20
N GLY A 170 22.80 11.07 -0.45
CA GLY A 170 22.15 10.68 0.79
C GLY A 170 20.68 10.33 0.61
N MET A 171 20.31 9.81 -0.56
CA MET A 171 19.03 9.19 -0.89
C MET A 171 19.25 7.70 -1.23
N PRO A 172 18.22 6.85 -1.18
CA PRO A 172 18.32 5.47 -1.64
C PRO A 172 18.70 5.35 -3.11
N ASP A 173 19.41 4.26 -3.45
CA ASP A 173 19.70 3.90 -4.83
C ASP A 173 18.40 3.48 -5.56
N PRO A 174 18.06 4.08 -6.71
CA PRO A 174 16.88 3.69 -7.53
C PRO A 174 16.82 2.21 -7.90
N ALA A 175 17.96 1.51 -7.93
CA ALA A 175 18.00 0.06 -8.16
C ALA A 175 17.47 -0.78 -6.99
N SER A 176 17.34 -0.20 -5.80
CA SER A 176 17.06 -0.93 -4.57
C SER A 176 15.70 -1.61 -4.59
N PHE A 177 14.69 -0.98 -5.19
CA PHE A 177 13.32 -1.51 -5.28
C PHE A 177 13.30 -2.88 -5.96
N TYR A 178 13.80 -2.97 -7.20
CA TYR A 178 13.92 -4.22 -7.94
C TYR A 178 14.96 -5.18 -7.32
N GLY A 179 16.00 -4.62 -6.69
CA GLY A 179 16.98 -5.41 -5.95
C GLY A 179 16.38 -6.18 -4.78
N ILE A 180 15.47 -5.56 -4.01
CA ILE A 180 14.73 -6.23 -2.93
C ILE A 180 13.81 -7.29 -3.52
N THR A 181 13.00 -6.95 -4.53
CA THR A 181 12.11 -7.92 -5.20
C THR A 181 12.89 -9.15 -5.67
N GLY A 182 14.05 -8.96 -6.32
CA GLY A 182 14.90 -10.05 -6.76
C GLY A 182 15.38 -10.94 -5.60
N ARG A 183 15.81 -10.33 -4.48
CA ARG A 183 16.21 -11.07 -3.28
C ARG A 183 15.05 -11.85 -2.66
N THR A 184 13.84 -11.28 -2.62
CA THR A 184 12.64 -11.97 -2.12
C THR A 184 12.41 -13.27 -2.88
N PHE A 185 12.46 -13.25 -4.23
CA PHE A 185 12.30 -14.45 -5.04
C PHE A 185 13.48 -15.43 -4.94
N GLN A 186 14.71 -14.93 -4.88
CA GLN A 186 15.89 -15.78 -4.68
C GLN A 186 15.81 -16.53 -3.34
N ASN A 187 15.45 -15.83 -2.25
CA ASN A 187 15.26 -16.42 -0.94
C ASN A 187 14.06 -17.39 -0.90
N ALA A 188 13.04 -17.15 -1.73
CA ALA A 188 11.90 -18.04 -1.90
C ALA A 188 12.21 -19.31 -2.71
N GLY A 189 13.41 -19.42 -3.28
CA GLY A 189 13.93 -20.64 -3.91
C GLY A 189 13.97 -20.63 -5.45
N CYS A 190 13.80 -19.47 -6.09
CA CYS A 190 13.99 -19.37 -7.55
C CYS A 190 15.45 -19.64 -7.91
N ASN A 191 15.70 -20.44 -8.95
CA ASN A 191 17.06 -20.62 -9.45
C ASN A 191 17.49 -19.38 -10.28
N PRO A 192 18.51 -18.62 -9.86
CA PRO A 192 18.88 -17.38 -10.55
C PRO A 192 19.26 -17.60 -12.02
N ALA A 193 19.96 -18.68 -12.34
CA ALA A 193 20.36 -18.99 -13.71
C ALA A 193 19.15 -19.29 -14.61
N THR A 194 18.13 -19.95 -14.04
CA THR A 194 16.87 -20.24 -14.75
C THR A 194 16.08 -18.99 -15.03
N VAL A 195 15.94 -18.11 -14.04
CA VAL A 195 15.25 -16.82 -14.21
C VAL A 195 15.95 -15.97 -15.27
N GLN A 196 17.27 -15.81 -15.16
CA GLN A 196 18.05 -15.05 -16.14
C GLN A 196 17.93 -15.62 -17.56
N ARG A 197 17.98 -16.95 -17.71
CA ARG A 197 17.80 -17.58 -19.01
C ARG A 197 16.37 -17.42 -19.54
N ALA A 198 15.37 -17.43 -18.66
CA ALA A 198 13.98 -17.26 -19.06
C ALA A 198 13.69 -15.86 -19.57
N TRP A 199 14.30 -14.82 -19.00
CA TRP A 199 14.25 -13.47 -19.57
C TRP A 199 14.84 -13.41 -20.99
N ALA A 200 16.01 -14.03 -21.19
CA ALA A 200 16.63 -14.11 -22.50
C ALA A 200 15.77 -14.89 -23.52
N ALA A 201 15.07 -15.94 -23.05
CA ALA A 201 14.19 -16.76 -23.88
C ALA A 201 13.02 -15.95 -24.46
N LEU A 202 12.39 -15.05 -23.69
CA LEU A 202 11.34 -14.17 -24.20
C LEU A 202 11.86 -13.29 -25.35
N ALA A 203 13.01 -12.65 -25.15
CA ALA A 203 13.63 -11.80 -26.17
C ALA A 203 14.07 -12.60 -27.41
N ASN A 204 14.51 -13.85 -27.26
CA ASN A 204 14.87 -14.71 -28.37
C ASN A 204 13.65 -15.17 -29.18
N LEU A 205 12.59 -15.62 -28.51
CA LEU A 205 11.34 -16.03 -29.16
C LEU A 205 10.73 -14.88 -29.97
N ALA A 206 10.76 -13.65 -29.44
CA ALA A 206 10.20 -12.47 -30.10
C ALA A 206 10.84 -12.14 -31.47
N LYS A 207 12.06 -12.62 -31.75
CA LYS A 207 12.78 -12.36 -33.02
C LYS A 207 12.13 -13.05 -34.22
N SER A 208 11.44 -14.18 -34.02
CA SER A 208 10.83 -14.97 -35.11
C SER A 208 9.31 -14.88 -35.10
N ALA A 209 8.66 -15.09 -36.26
CA ALA A 209 7.20 -15.11 -36.33
C ALA A 209 6.61 -16.26 -35.50
N ASP A 210 7.20 -17.46 -35.57
CA ASP A 210 6.75 -18.62 -34.80
C ASP A 210 6.93 -18.42 -33.30
N GLY A 211 8.04 -17.83 -32.87
CA GLY A 211 8.27 -17.51 -31.45
C GLY A 211 7.31 -16.44 -30.94
N ARG A 212 6.99 -15.41 -31.73
CA ARG A 212 5.93 -14.44 -31.38
C ARG A 212 4.55 -15.10 -31.25
N ASN A 213 4.19 -15.97 -32.19
CA ASN A 213 2.94 -16.74 -32.13
C ASN A 213 2.90 -17.65 -30.89
N PHE A 214 4.01 -18.30 -30.57
CA PHE A 214 4.14 -19.08 -29.35
C PHE A 214 3.90 -18.23 -28.10
N LEU A 215 4.57 -17.07 -27.96
CA LEU A 215 4.39 -16.18 -26.81
C LEU A 215 2.95 -15.69 -26.68
N ASN A 216 2.34 -15.27 -27.79
CA ASN A 216 0.94 -14.81 -27.82
C ASN A 216 -0.01 -15.87 -27.28
N ASN A 217 0.18 -17.13 -27.68
CA ASN A 217 -0.66 -18.25 -27.23
C ASN A 217 -0.32 -18.67 -25.80
N GLN A 218 0.96 -18.74 -25.44
CA GLN A 218 1.44 -19.21 -24.13
C GLN A 218 0.94 -18.30 -23.00
N PHE A 219 0.92 -16.99 -23.21
CA PHE A 219 0.44 -15.99 -22.25
C PHE A 219 -1.03 -15.59 -22.48
N ASN A 220 -1.70 -16.19 -23.45
CA ASN A 220 -3.09 -15.89 -23.81
C ASN A 220 -3.34 -14.38 -24.01
N LEU A 221 -2.48 -13.71 -24.78
CA LEU A 221 -2.55 -12.26 -24.96
C LEU A 221 -3.79 -11.84 -25.75
N CYS A 222 -4.38 -10.70 -25.38
CA CYS A 222 -5.55 -10.19 -26.07
C CYS A 222 -5.28 -9.86 -27.55
N PRO A 223 -6.28 -9.96 -28.45
CA PRO A 223 -6.09 -9.71 -29.89
C PRO A 223 -5.50 -8.33 -30.24
N ASN A 224 -5.83 -7.30 -29.45
CA ASN A 224 -5.30 -5.95 -29.56
C ASN A 224 -3.89 -5.79 -28.95
N MET A 225 -3.39 -6.80 -28.25
CA MET A 225 -2.12 -6.82 -27.53
C MET A 225 -1.16 -7.93 -27.99
N LEU A 226 -1.40 -8.52 -29.16
CA LEU A 226 -0.50 -9.50 -29.74
C LEU A 226 0.86 -8.88 -30.05
N ILE A 227 1.94 -9.62 -29.74
CA ILE A 227 3.32 -9.31 -30.12
C ILE A 227 3.43 -9.50 -31.63
N LYS A 228 3.50 -8.41 -32.39
CA LYS A 228 3.55 -8.40 -33.86
C LYS A 228 4.97 -8.20 -34.38
N GLN A 229 5.80 -7.50 -33.62
CA GLN A 229 7.22 -7.26 -33.88
C GLN A 229 8.05 -7.52 -32.62
N ALA A 230 9.38 -7.62 -32.77
CA ALA A 230 10.25 -8.01 -31.67
C ALA A 230 10.18 -7.05 -30.46
N SER A 231 10.05 -5.74 -30.69
CA SER A 231 9.97 -4.72 -29.62
C SER A 231 8.72 -4.81 -28.76
N ASP A 232 7.64 -5.42 -29.26
CA ASP A 232 6.37 -5.56 -28.54
C ASP A 232 6.52 -6.47 -27.31
N VAL A 233 7.57 -7.32 -27.25
CA VAL A 233 7.85 -8.18 -26.09
C VAL A 233 8.12 -7.39 -24.82
N SER A 234 8.49 -6.11 -24.92
CA SER A 234 8.66 -5.22 -23.76
C SER A 234 7.38 -5.10 -22.91
N TRP A 235 6.20 -5.13 -23.53
CA TRP A 235 4.93 -5.14 -22.80
C TRP A 235 4.78 -6.42 -21.97
N LEU A 236 5.13 -7.57 -22.55
CA LEU A 236 5.09 -8.84 -21.85
C LEU A 236 6.11 -8.87 -20.70
N ILE A 237 7.31 -8.31 -20.88
CA ILE A 237 8.31 -8.20 -19.81
C ILE A 237 7.77 -7.35 -18.66
N ASN A 238 7.21 -6.16 -18.93
CA ASN A 238 6.60 -5.31 -17.90
C ASN A 238 5.49 -6.02 -17.14
N TYR A 239 4.64 -6.78 -17.83
CA TYR A 239 3.58 -7.59 -17.20
C TYR A 239 4.14 -8.66 -16.25
N ILE A 240 5.24 -9.32 -16.63
CA ILE A 240 5.90 -10.31 -15.77
C ILE A 240 6.58 -9.62 -14.58
N GLU A 241 7.29 -8.51 -14.81
CA GLU A 241 7.92 -7.69 -13.77
C GLU A 241 6.89 -7.22 -12.73
N ASP A 242 5.75 -6.70 -13.17
CA ASP A 242 4.64 -6.26 -12.32
C ASP A 242 4.10 -7.40 -11.45
N SER A 243 3.93 -8.60 -12.02
CA SER A 243 3.50 -9.77 -11.25
C SER A 243 4.49 -10.13 -10.13
N MET A 244 5.79 -10.02 -10.40
CA MET A 244 6.84 -10.35 -9.43
C MET A 244 6.91 -9.30 -8.33
N VAL A 245 6.87 -8.01 -8.69
CA VAL A 245 6.80 -6.91 -7.72
C VAL A 245 5.56 -7.04 -6.84
N SER A 246 4.40 -7.27 -7.45
CA SER A 246 3.14 -7.46 -6.72
C SER A 246 3.20 -8.63 -5.76
N MET A 247 3.69 -9.79 -6.20
CA MET A 247 3.86 -10.96 -5.33
C MET A 247 4.85 -10.71 -4.19
N ALA A 248 5.94 -9.96 -4.40
CA ALA A 248 6.85 -9.58 -3.31
C ALA A 248 6.17 -8.65 -2.29
N MET A 249 5.35 -7.70 -2.75
CA MET A 249 4.56 -6.84 -1.86
C MET A 249 3.57 -7.66 -1.02
N VAL A 250 2.89 -8.64 -1.62
CA VAL A 250 1.94 -9.50 -0.88
C VAL A 250 2.50 -10.88 -0.53
N ASP A 251 3.82 -10.97 -0.27
CA ASP A 251 4.46 -12.22 0.16
C ASP A 251 4.12 -12.56 1.62
N TYR A 252 2.82 -12.72 1.88
CA TYR A 252 2.25 -12.93 3.19
C TYR A 252 2.17 -14.42 3.53
N PRO A 253 2.19 -14.78 4.82
CA PRO A 253 2.17 -16.15 5.30
C PRO A 253 0.82 -16.87 5.12
N TYR A 254 -0.20 -16.20 4.59
CA TYR A 254 -1.55 -16.73 4.37
C TYR A 254 -2.17 -16.19 3.07
N PRO A 255 -3.17 -16.88 2.50
CA PRO A 255 -3.85 -16.42 1.29
C PRO A 255 -4.52 -15.05 1.50
N ASN A 256 -4.47 -14.19 0.48
CA ASN A 256 -5.03 -12.84 0.54
C ASN A 256 -5.42 -12.33 -0.84
N SER A 257 -6.25 -11.28 -0.89
CA SER A 257 -6.69 -10.64 -2.14
C SER A 257 -6.54 -9.12 -2.06
N PHE A 258 -5.39 -8.65 -1.55
CA PHE A 258 -5.18 -7.23 -1.29
C PHE A 258 -4.98 -6.40 -2.56
N LEU A 259 -4.10 -6.86 -3.46
CA LEU A 259 -3.74 -6.15 -4.70
C LEU A 259 -4.64 -6.47 -5.90
N GLY A 260 -5.65 -7.34 -5.73
CA GLY A 260 -6.51 -7.71 -6.83
C GLY A 260 -7.63 -8.66 -6.43
N PRO A 261 -8.61 -8.86 -7.33
CA PRO A 261 -9.80 -9.66 -7.06
C PRO A 261 -9.50 -11.17 -6.99
N ILE A 262 -8.37 -11.62 -7.55
CA ILE A 262 -7.96 -13.01 -7.52
C ILE A 262 -7.09 -13.22 -6.28
N PRO A 263 -7.49 -14.08 -5.34
CA PRO A 263 -6.68 -14.34 -4.14
C PRO A 263 -5.35 -14.99 -4.50
N VAL A 264 -4.25 -14.47 -3.98
CA VAL A 264 -2.94 -15.13 -4.07
C VAL A 264 -2.79 -16.15 -2.93
N PRO A 265 -2.04 -17.25 -3.14
CA PRO A 265 -1.78 -18.23 -2.07
C PRO A 265 -0.90 -17.65 -0.96
N ALA A 266 -0.72 -18.40 0.12
CA ALA A 266 0.32 -18.11 1.11
C ALA A 266 1.71 -18.23 0.47
N TRP A 267 2.62 -17.32 0.81
CA TRP A 267 3.98 -17.24 0.27
C TRP A 267 4.00 -17.30 -1.27
N PRO A 268 3.31 -16.38 -1.97
CA PRO A 268 3.20 -16.40 -3.43
C PRO A 268 4.56 -16.40 -4.14
N ALA A 269 5.60 -15.75 -3.60
CA ALA A 269 6.93 -15.81 -4.20
C ALA A 269 7.47 -17.25 -4.21
N LYS A 270 7.27 -18.01 -3.13
CA LYS A 270 7.67 -19.41 -3.01
C LYS A 270 6.89 -20.31 -3.98
N VAL A 271 5.58 -20.07 -4.11
CA VAL A 271 4.73 -20.82 -5.06
C VAL A 271 5.15 -20.55 -6.50
N ALA A 272 5.44 -19.28 -6.85
CA ALA A 272 5.95 -18.91 -8.15
C ALA A 272 7.31 -19.56 -8.43
N CYS A 273 8.22 -19.54 -7.46
CA CYS A 273 9.55 -20.12 -7.57
C CYS A 273 9.56 -21.65 -7.73
N ALA A 274 8.53 -22.36 -7.31
CA ALA A 274 8.41 -23.79 -7.60
C ALA A 274 8.42 -24.09 -9.11
N ASN A 275 7.97 -23.15 -9.95
CA ASN A 275 8.01 -23.25 -11.41
C ASN A 275 9.37 -22.84 -12.01
N LEU A 276 10.22 -22.17 -11.24
CA LEU A 276 11.51 -21.61 -11.67
C LEU A 276 12.70 -22.24 -10.94
N ASN A 277 12.46 -23.31 -10.17
CA ASN A 277 13.47 -24.03 -9.40
C ASN A 277 13.89 -25.33 -10.11
N PHE A 278 14.51 -25.21 -11.28
CA PHE A 278 15.11 -26.33 -12.01
C PHE A 278 16.42 -25.91 -12.65
N THR A 279 17.29 -26.87 -12.98
CA THR A 279 18.57 -26.59 -13.64
C THR A 279 18.39 -26.51 -15.14
N VAL A 280 18.74 -25.37 -15.74
CA VAL A 280 18.79 -25.21 -17.20
C VAL A 280 19.93 -26.07 -17.76
N THR A 281 19.66 -26.80 -18.84
CA THR A 281 20.68 -27.57 -19.59
C THR A 281 20.73 -27.11 -21.04
N SER A 282 21.67 -27.64 -21.83
CA SER A 282 21.72 -27.38 -23.29
C SER A 282 20.49 -27.86 -24.05
N GLN A 283 19.67 -28.73 -23.44
CA GLN A 283 18.42 -29.24 -24.03
C GLN A 283 17.18 -28.43 -23.62
N THR A 284 17.32 -27.51 -22.67
CA THR A 284 16.20 -26.67 -22.22
C THR A 284 15.88 -25.63 -23.29
N SER A 285 14.68 -25.68 -23.85
CA SER A 285 14.27 -24.77 -24.93
C SER A 285 13.76 -23.43 -24.40
N ASP A 286 13.82 -22.39 -25.25
CA ASP A 286 13.28 -21.08 -24.92
C ASP A 286 11.76 -21.15 -24.65
N GLN A 287 11.03 -22.03 -25.36
CA GLN A 287 9.60 -22.27 -25.12
C GLN A 287 9.33 -22.85 -23.72
N GLN A 288 10.16 -23.79 -23.25
CA GLN A 288 10.02 -24.35 -21.90
C GLN A 288 10.22 -23.28 -20.82
N LEU A 289 11.22 -22.41 -21.00
CA LEU A 289 11.50 -21.31 -20.07
C LEU A 289 10.38 -20.27 -20.06
N ALA A 290 9.85 -19.90 -21.22
CA ALA A 290 8.71 -19.00 -21.33
C ALA A 290 7.43 -19.58 -20.69
N ALA A 291 7.19 -20.89 -20.84
CA ALA A 291 6.08 -21.58 -20.18
C ALA A 291 6.24 -21.63 -18.65
N ALA A 292 7.48 -21.81 -18.16
CA ALA A 292 7.79 -21.77 -16.73
C ALA A 292 7.54 -20.37 -16.13
N LEU A 293 7.96 -19.30 -16.83
CA LEU A 293 7.64 -17.92 -16.44
C LEU A 293 6.13 -17.67 -16.42
N ASN A 294 5.41 -18.10 -17.47
CA ASN A 294 3.96 -17.96 -17.51
C ASN A 294 3.28 -18.67 -16.32
N SER A 295 3.79 -19.84 -15.92
CA SER A 295 3.28 -20.57 -14.74
C SER A 295 3.54 -19.81 -13.43
N ALA A 296 4.72 -19.20 -13.29
CA ALA A 296 5.04 -18.34 -12.15
C ALA A 296 4.16 -17.08 -12.09
N VAL A 297 3.93 -16.43 -13.23
CA VAL A 297 3.07 -15.23 -13.35
C VAL A 297 1.62 -15.53 -13.00
N ASN A 298 1.13 -16.71 -13.38
CA ASN A 298 -0.23 -17.13 -13.07
C ASN A 298 -0.47 -17.35 -11.57
N VAL A 299 0.56 -17.40 -10.72
CA VAL A 299 0.38 -17.39 -9.26
C VAL A 299 -0.26 -16.09 -8.79
N PHE A 300 0.00 -14.97 -9.48
CA PHE A 300 -0.65 -13.69 -9.18
C PHE A 300 -1.96 -13.54 -9.96
N TYR A 301 -1.92 -13.72 -11.28
CA TYR A 301 -3.03 -13.37 -12.16
C TYR A 301 -4.08 -14.47 -12.38
N ASN A 302 -3.81 -15.72 -12.00
CA ASN A 302 -4.74 -16.83 -12.24
C ASN A 302 -4.53 -18.02 -11.26
N SER A 303 -4.28 -17.74 -9.98
CA SER A 303 -3.96 -18.75 -8.95
C SER A 303 -5.05 -19.81 -8.78
N THR A 304 -6.31 -19.43 -8.98
CA THR A 304 -7.49 -20.28 -8.83
C THR A 304 -7.85 -21.04 -10.11
N GLY A 305 -7.22 -20.70 -11.25
CA GLY A 305 -7.63 -21.17 -12.57
C GLY A 305 -8.97 -20.60 -13.06
N ALA A 306 -9.62 -19.73 -12.28
CA ALA A 306 -10.94 -19.18 -12.57
C ALA A 306 -10.90 -17.89 -13.41
N ALA A 307 -9.72 -17.37 -13.75
CA ALA A 307 -9.60 -16.17 -14.55
C ALA A 307 -10.11 -16.44 -15.98
N THR A 308 -11.22 -15.78 -16.35
CA THR A 308 -11.82 -15.88 -17.68
C THR A 308 -11.44 -14.68 -18.52
N GLY A 309 -10.70 -14.88 -19.61
CA GLY A 309 -10.33 -13.81 -20.53
C GLY A 309 -8.89 -13.91 -21.01
N CYS A 310 -8.52 -13.01 -21.92
CA CYS A 310 -7.15 -12.83 -22.39
C CYS A 310 -6.38 -11.85 -21.48
N VAL A 311 -5.05 -11.87 -21.56
CA VAL A 311 -4.14 -11.01 -20.80
C VAL A 311 -3.86 -9.73 -21.57
N CYS A 312 -3.98 -8.58 -20.89
CA CYS A 312 -3.62 -7.28 -21.43
C CYS A 312 -2.30 -6.81 -20.83
N ALA A 313 -1.18 -7.16 -21.47
CA ALA A 313 0.15 -6.96 -20.91
C ALA A 313 0.65 -5.50 -20.93
N ASN A 314 -0.06 -4.56 -21.56
CA ASN A 314 0.33 -3.14 -21.57
C ASN A 314 -0.41 -2.34 -20.50
N LEU A 315 0.19 -2.33 -19.31
CA LEU A 315 -0.35 -1.72 -18.09
C LEU A 315 -0.55 -0.19 -18.18
N VAL A 316 0.06 0.47 -19.17
CA VAL A 316 0.09 1.94 -19.30
C VAL A 316 -0.90 2.44 -20.37
N SER A 317 -1.43 1.54 -21.20
CA SER A 317 -2.21 1.96 -22.37
C SER A 317 -3.72 2.01 -22.10
N PRO A 318 -4.42 3.05 -22.58
CA PRO A 318 -5.90 3.08 -22.61
C PRO A 318 -6.50 1.98 -23.52
N ILE A 319 -5.67 1.21 -24.23
CA ILE A 319 -6.07 0.02 -24.97
C ILE A 319 -6.50 -1.11 -24.02
N CYS A 320 -6.00 -1.13 -22.77
CA CYS A 320 -6.33 -2.11 -21.75
C CYS A 320 -7.51 -1.67 -20.87
N THR A 321 -8.68 -1.49 -21.48
CA THR A 321 -9.95 -1.26 -20.76
C THR A 321 -10.66 -2.57 -20.38
N GLN A 322 -10.31 -3.69 -21.03
CA GLN A 322 -10.87 -5.02 -20.77
C GLN A 322 -9.80 -6.10 -20.91
N GLY A 323 -9.37 -6.71 -19.80
CA GLY A 323 -8.42 -7.81 -19.77
C GLY A 323 -7.89 -8.12 -18.36
N LEU A 324 -7.34 -9.32 -18.16
CA LEU A 324 -6.62 -9.66 -16.94
C LEU A 324 -5.31 -8.83 -16.93
N ALA A 325 -4.98 -8.25 -15.76
CA ALA A 325 -3.83 -7.36 -15.49
C ALA A 325 -4.05 -5.84 -15.48
N GLN A 326 -5.28 -5.34 -15.47
CA GLN A 326 -5.47 -3.92 -15.14
C GLN A 326 -5.14 -3.71 -13.65
N SER A 327 -4.11 -2.92 -13.33
CA SER A 327 -3.94 -2.46 -11.96
C SER A 327 -5.05 -1.46 -11.64
N ALA A 328 -5.73 -1.62 -10.51
CA ALA A 328 -6.77 -0.68 -10.06
C ALA A 328 -6.21 0.75 -9.89
N GLN A 329 -4.89 0.87 -9.71
CA GLN A 329 -4.14 2.13 -9.56
C GLN A 329 -4.05 2.93 -10.88
N TYR A 330 -4.18 2.26 -12.04
CA TYR A 330 -4.21 2.91 -13.37
C TYR A 330 -5.62 3.04 -13.95
N ALA A 331 -6.64 2.44 -13.30
CA ALA A 331 -8.03 2.52 -13.75
C ALA A 331 -8.61 3.95 -13.65
N ASN A 332 -8.06 4.77 -12.74
CA ASN A 332 -8.21 6.23 -12.78
C ASN A 332 -6.83 6.88 -12.94
N LEU A 333 -6.75 8.02 -13.62
CA LEU A 333 -5.48 8.71 -13.87
C LEU A 333 -4.96 9.51 -12.66
N SER A 334 -5.53 9.31 -11.47
CA SER A 334 -5.19 10.07 -10.25
C SER A 334 -3.78 9.73 -9.76
N TRP A 335 -3.42 8.46 -9.58
CA TRP A 335 -2.07 8.10 -9.16
C TRP A 335 -0.99 8.41 -10.22
N PRO A 336 -1.24 8.13 -11.52
CA PRO A 336 -0.37 8.62 -12.59
C PRO A 336 -0.12 10.12 -12.51
N TRP A 337 -1.14 10.92 -12.22
CA TRP A 337 -0.98 12.37 -12.05
C TRP A 337 -0.08 12.74 -10.88
N GLN A 338 -0.25 12.08 -9.73
CA GLN A 338 0.60 12.32 -8.57
C GLN A 338 2.06 11.97 -8.88
N THR A 339 2.32 10.83 -9.51
CA THR A 339 3.69 10.43 -9.91
C THR A 339 4.29 11.31 -11.01
N CYS A 340 3.43 11.99 -11.76
CA CYS A 340 3.81 12.98 -12.77
C CYS A 340 3.96 14.41 -12.24
N THR A 341 3.75 14.66 -10.95
CA THR A 341 3.85 16.00 -10.38
C THR A 341 4.77 16.03 -9.18
N GLU A 342 4.36 15.42 -8.07
CA GLU A 342 5.09 15.49 -6.79
C GLU A 342 5.60 14.12 -6.28
N MET A 343 4.95 13.02 -6.64
CA MET A 343 5.32 11.65 -6.23
C MET A 343 6.27 11.01 -7.24
N ALA A 344 7.32 11.73 -7.63
CA ALA A 344 8.33 11.23 -8.55
C ALA A 344 9.23 10.21 -7.83
N LEU A 345 8.81 8.94 -7.79
CA LEU A 345 9.46 7.84 -7.08
C LEU A 345 10.47 7.14 -7.99
N PRO A 346 11.79 7.34 -7.83
CA PRO A 346 12.79 6.78 -8.72
C PRO A 346 12.96 5.28 -8.46
N SER A 347 12.65 4.46 -9.45
CA SER A 347 12.91 3.03 -9.44
C SER A 347 13.39 2.58 -10.81
N CYS A 348 14.45 1.77 -10.84
CA CYS A 348 14.94 1.17 -12.09
C CYS A 348 15.55 -0.21 -11.85
N VAL A 349 15.61 -1.03 -12.91
CA VAL A 349 16.28 -2.32 -12.90
C VAL A 349 17.78 -2.10 -13.04
N ASN A 350 18.55 -2.66 -12.10
CA ASN A 350 20.00 -2.73 -12.25
C ASN A 350 20.33 -3.68 -13.41
N GLY A 351 20.95 -3.13 -14.46
CA GLY A 351 21.37 -3.87 -15.66
C GLY A 351 22.58 -4.79 -15.46
N SER A 352 22.96 -5.12 -14.22
CA SER A 352 24.01 -6.10 -13.93
C SER A 352 23.63 -7.50 -14.41
N THR A 353 24.61 -8.30 -14.84
CA THR A 353 24.44 -9.72 -15.17
C THR A 353 24.03 -10.57 -13.96
N ASP A 354 24.22 -10.07 -12.74
CA ASP A 354 23.81 -10.75 -11.51
C ASP A 354 22.40 -10.35 -11.04
N SER A 355 21.74 -9.46 -11.78
CA SER A 355 20.37 -9.04 -11.48
C SER A 355 19.38 -10.20 -11.66
N PHE A 356 18.35 -10.22 -10.83
CA PHE A 356 17.21 -11.12 -10.98
C PHE A 356 16.34 -10.71 -12.19
N PHE A 357 16.31 -9.43 -12.51
CA PHE A 357 15.53 -8.83 -13.59
C PHE A 357 16.38 -8.65 -14.87
N PRO A 358 15.76 -8.53 -16.05
CA PRO A 358 16.48 -8.49 -17.32
C PRO A 358 17.41 -7.29 -17.42
N SER A 359 18.66 -7.53 -17.83
CA SER A 359 19.70 -6.50 -18.03
C SER A 359 19.73 -5.89 -19.45
N ASN A 360 18.80 -6.26 -20.33
CA ASN A 360 18.87 -5.90 -21.74
C ASN A 360 18.09 -4.63 -22.10
N ALA A 361 18.82 -3.56 -22.43
CA ALA A 361 18.33 -2.24 -22.87
C ALA A 361 17.37 -2.27 -24.06
N VAL A 362 17.39 -3.32 -24.88
CA VAL A 362 16.50 -3.42 -26.05
C VAL A 362 15.05 -3.69 -25.64
N PHE A 363 14.79 -4.20 -24.43
CA PHE A 363 13.46 -4.71 -24.03
C PHE A 363 13.01 -4.42 -22.59
N SER A 364 13.81 -3.76 -21.76
CA SER A 364 13.39 -3.30 -20.43
C SER A 364 13.37 -1.76 -20.38
N PRO A 365 12.19 -1.12 -20.40
CA PRO A 365 12.06 0.34 -20.35
C PRO A 365 12.47 0.93 -18.99
N ASN A 366 12.58 0.09 -17.97
CA ASN A 366 12.87 0.48 -16.59
C ASN A 366 14.37 0.38 -16.24
N LEU A 367 15.27 0.21 -17.20
CA LEU A 367 16.70 0.09 -16.90
C LEU A 367 17.32 1.38 -16.36
N CYS A 368 18.25 1.23 -15.42
CA CYS A 368 18.99 2.38 -14.90
C CYS A 368 19.90 3.01 -15.98
N PRO A 369 20.16 4.33 -15.92
CA PRO A 369 19.72 5.25 -14.87
C PRO A 369 18.27 5.72 -15.05
N TRP A 370 17.53 5.78 -13.94
CA TRP A 370 16.31 6.57 -13.88
C TRP A 370 16.66 8.06 -14.03
N THR A 371 15.92 8.80 -14.85
CA THR A 371 16.14 10.23 -15.02
C THR A 371 14.82 11.02 -14.93
N PRO A 372 14.85 12.25 -14.39
CA PRO A 372 13.70 13.14 -14.41
C PRO A 372 13.12 13.35 -15.82
N GLU A 373 14.00 13.44 -16.82
CA GLU A 373 13.60 13.66 -18.22
C GLU A 373 12.77 12.49 -18.75
N ASN A 374 13.17 11.24 -18.48
CA ASN A 374 12.40 10.06 -18.90
C ASN A 374 11.02 10.03 -18.25
N GLN A 375 10.92 10.36 -16.96
CA GLN A 375 9.63 10.45 -16.26
C GLN A 375 8.76 11.58 -16.83
N ALA A 376 9.32 12.77 -17.09
CA ALA A 376 8.59 13.87 -17.68
C ALA A 376 8.05 13.53 -19.10
N ASN A 377 8.83 12.80 -19.91
CA ASN A 377 8.39 12.29 -21.20
C ASN A 377 7.24 11.27 -21.07
N TYR A 378 7.32 10.35 -20.10
CA TYR A 378 6.21 9.44 -19.78
C TYR A 378 4.92 10.22 -19.43
N CYS A 379 5.05 11.29 -18.64
CA CYS A 379 3.92 12.11 -18.23
C CYS A 379 3.24 12.85 -19.39
N GLN A 380 4.03 13.43 -20.30
CA GLN A 380 3.48 14.03 -21.53
C GLN A 380 2.77 13.02 -22.43
N ASN A 381 3.26 11.78 -22.49
CA ASN A 381 2.61 10.72 -23.27
C ASN A 381 1.33 10.21 -22.60
N THR A 382 1.24 10.29 -21.28
CA THR A 382 0.07 9.85 -20.49
C THR A 382 -1.04 10.90 -20.51
N PHE A 383 -0.67 12.18 -20.43
CA PHE A 383 -1.60 13.30 -20.29
C PHE A 383 -1.38 14.31 -21.43
N SER A 384 -2.33 14.37 -22.37
CA SER A 384 -2.25 15.27 -23.52
C SER A 384 -2.20 16.76 -23.15
N TYR A 385 -2.63 17.12 -21.93
CA TYR A 385 -2.61 18.48 -21.39
C TYR A 385 -1.44 18.74 -20.42
N PHE A 386 -0.48 17.81 -20.30
CA PHE A 386 0.64 17.95 -19.37
C PHE A 386 1.82 18.73 -19.97
N ASP A 387 2.23 19.78 -19.26
CA ASP A 387 3.47 20.51 -19.51
C ASP A 387 4.58 19.95 -18.61
N LYS A 388 5.79 19.73 -19.16
CA LYS A 388 6.93 19.24 -18.37
C LYS A 388 7.29 20.18 -17.22
N GLU A 389 6.98 21.47 -17.32
CA GLU A 389 7.18 22.43 -16.23
C GLU A 389 6.35 22.11 -14.97
N LEU A 390 5.31 21.29 -15.10
CA LEU A 390 4.52 20.79 -13.97
C LEU A 390 5.21 19.67 -13.20
N PHE A 391 6.21 18.99 -13.80
CA PHE A 391 6.95 17.93 -13.16
C PHE A 391 7.94 18.52 -12.15
N ARG A 392 7.74 18.24 -10.86
CA ARG A 392 8.56 18.78 -9.77
C ARG A 392 9.17 17.64 -8.93
N PRO A 393 10.17 16.92 -9.46
CA PRO A 393 10.65 15.69 -8.86
C PRO A 393 11.35 15.86 -7.51
N THR A 394 11.76 17.08 -7.16
CA THR A 394 12.36 17.40 -5.86
C THR A 394 11.36 17.92 -4.83
N TRP A 395 10.10 18.17 -5.23
CA TRP A 395 9.13 18.89 -4.41
C TRP A 395 8.79 18.18 -3.11
N ALA A 396 8.64 16.86 -3.12
CA ALA A 396 8.39 16.09 -1.90
C ALA A 396 9.51 16.31 -0.87
N MET A 397 10.78 16.30 -1.30
CA MET A 397 11.92 16.55 -0.41
C MET A 397 12.07 18.03 -0.03
N THR A 398 11.71 18.96 -0.90
CA THR A 398 11.66 20.39 -0.55
C THR A 398 10.60 20.65 0.52
N TYR A 399 9.42 20.03 0.40
CA TYR A 399 8.28 20.33 1.26
C TYR A 399 8.32 19.54 2.57
N TYR A 400 8.57 18.23 2.53
CA TYR A 400 8.56 17.36 3.71
C TYR A 400 9.94 17.13 4.33
N GLY A 401 11.00 17.21 3.53
CA GLY A 401 12.38 17.03 3.98
C GLY A 401 12.77 15.56 4.19
N LYS A 402 14.09 15.33 4.21
CA LYS A 402 14.71 14.02 4.51
C LYS A 402 15.41 13.95 5.87
N ASN A 403 15.53 15.08 6.56
CA ASN A 403 16.13 15.17 7.89
C ASN A 403 15.02 15.10 8.96
N PHE A 404 15.07 14.05 9.78
CA PHE A 404 14.03 13.76 10.77
C PHE A 404 14.31 14.37 12.15
N ALA A 405 15.35 15.18 12.34
CA ALA A 405 15.78 15.60 13.68
C ALA A 405 14.71 16.31 14.51
N ALA A 406 13.77 17.00 13.86
CA ALA A 406 12.64 17.67 14.50
C ALA A 406 11.34 16.84 14.55
N ALA A 407 11.32 15.66 13.92
CA ALA A 407 10.18 14.76 13.97
C ALA A 407 10.01 14.17 15.38
N SER A 408 8.77 13.80 15.71
CA SER A 408 8.39 13.22 16.99
C SER A 408 7.16 12.33 16.84
N ASN A 409 7.07 11.28 17.67
CA ASN A 409 5.93 10.36 17.73
C ASN A 409 5.53 9.77 16.38
N ILE A 410 6.47 9.14 15.67
CA ILE A 410 6.20 8.42 14.43
C ILE A 410 6.78 7.01 14.56
N ILE A 411 5.98 5.98 14.28
CA ILE A 411 6.48 4.63 14.05
C ILE A 411 6.69 4.49 12.55
N PHE A 412 7.92 4.18 12.14
CA PHE A 412 8.23 3.71 10.79
C PHE A 412 8.45 2.20 10.86
N SER A 413 7.49 1.40 10.37
CA SER A 413 7.63 -0.04 10.24
C SER A 413 7.91 -0.43 8.78
N ASN A 414 8.80 -1.40 8.54
CA ASN A 414 9.11 -1.89 7.19
C ASN A 414 9.31 -3.40 7.20
N GLY A 415 8.69 -4.09 6.24
CA GLY A 415 8.92 -5.51 5.99
C GLY A 415 10.19 -5.76 5.17
N ASN A 416 10.97 -6.78 5.53
CA ASN A 416 12.23 -7.08 4.80
C ASN A 416 12.02 -7.66 3.39
N LEU A 417 10.83 -8.23 3.10
CA LEU A 417 10.47 -8.78 1.78
C LEU A 417 9.85 -7.71 0.87
N ASP A 418 9.44 -6.58 1.44
CA ASP A 418 8.73 -5.50 0.77
C ASP A 418 9.67 -4.64 -0.11
N PRO A 419 9.45 -4.59 -1.44
CA PRO A 419 10.24 -3.74 -2.33
C PRO A 419 10.25 -2.26 -1.94
N TRP A 420 9.16 -1.76 -1.34
CA TRP A 420 9.05 -0.36 -0.90
C TRP A 420 9.92 -0.02 0.31
N ALA A 421 10.43 -1.02 1.02
CA ALA A 421 11.45 -0.82 2.05
C ALA A 421 12.70 -0.12 1.48
N ALA A 422 12.93 -0.14 0.16
CA ALA A 422 13.95 0.69 -0.50
C ALA A 422 13.88 2.18 -0.13
N GLY A 423 12.66 2.71 0.06
CA GLY A 423 12.40 4.09 0.44
C GLY A 423 12.16 4.32 1.93
N GLY A 424 12.26 3.28 2.75
CA GLY A 424 11.90 3.32 4.16
C GLY A 424 12.87 4.15 4.99
N VAL A 425 12.48 4.40 6.25
CA VAL A 425 13.34 5.07 7.24
C VAL A 425 14.01 4.02 8.10
N PHE A 426 15.34 4.01 8.08
CA PHE A 426 16.17 3.10 8.88
C PHE A 426 17.16 3.88 9.75
N SER A 427 17.98 3.16 10.51
CA SER A 427 18.97 3.74 11.43
C SER A 427 20.02 4.63 10.73
N SER A 428 20.17 4.52 9.41
CA SER A 428 21.03 5.37 8.58
C SER A 428 20.40 6.70 8.16
N ALA A 429 19.11 6.92 8.41
CA ALA A 429 18.41 8.12 7.97
C ALA A 429 18.90 9.39 8.69
N GLU A 430 18.96 10.50 7.95
CA GLU A 430 19.48 11.76 8.48
C GLU A 430 18.61 12.28 9.64
N GLY A 431 19.25 12.64 10.75
CA GLY A 431 18.55 13.18 11.92
C GLY A 431 17.75 12.14 12.73
N ILE A 432 17.79 10.85 12.38
CA ILE A 432 16.95 9.83 13.01
C ILE A 432 17.31 9.58 14.48
N VAL A 433 18.58 9.69 14.85
CA VAL A 433 19.05 9.53 16.23
C VAL A 433 18.47 10.62 17.15
N GLN A 434 18.33 11.84 16.65
CA GLN A 434 17.65 12.94 17.33
C GLN A 434 16.15 12.66 17.43
N ALA A 435 15.55 12.23 16.32
CA ALA A 435 14.12 11.92 16.25
C ALA A 435 13.71 10.81 17.22
N GLN A 436 14.57 9.80 17.42
CA GLN A 436 14.33 8.70 18.36
C GLN A 436 14.20 9.18 19.81
N ARG A 437 14.96 10.22 20.20
CA ARG A 437 14.80 10.87 21.51
C ARG A 437 13.46 11.60 21.66
N ASN A 438 12.84 11.96 20.54
CA ASN A 438 11.54 12.62 20.49
C ASN A 438 10.39 11.62 20.23
N GLY A 439 10.62 10.32 20.40
CA GLY A 439 9.60 9.30 20.26
C GLY A 439 9.36 8.78 18.83
N VAL A 440 10.29 9.02 17.89
CA VAL A 440 10.29 8.29 16.62
C VAL A 440 10.83 6.87 16.83
N THR A 441 10.15 5.85 16.33
CA THR A 441 10.57 4.45 16.47
C THR A 441 10.68 3.79 15.10
N LEU A 442 11.70 2.95 14.95
CA LEU A 442 11.94 2.15 13.74
C LEU A 442 11.63 0.69 14.07
N ILE A 443 10.82 0.02 13.25
CA ILE A 443 10.44 -1.38 13.43
C ILE A 443 10.69 -2.13 12.12
N GLU A 444 11.74 -2.94 12.09
CA GLU A 444 12.01 -3.82 10.97
C GLU A 444 11.33 -5.17 11.22
N VAL A 445 10.53 -5.62 10.27
CA VAL A 445 9.69 -6.81 10.40
C VAL A 445 10.21 -7.88 9.44
N GLU A 446 10.91 -8.86 9.98
CA GLU A 446 11.37 -10.03 9.22
C GLU A 446 10.20 -10.87 8.70
N GLU A 447 10.39 -11.59 7.59
CA GLU A 447 9.36 -12.44 6.97
C GLU A 447 8.05 -11.69 6.66
N SER A 448 8.16 -10.40 6.35
CA SER A 448 7.02 -9.53 6.09
C SER A 448 7.11 -8.89 4.72
N GLY A 449 6.05 -9.06 3.93
CA GLY A 449 5.76 -8.21 2.78
C GLY A 449 5.28 -6.82 3.21
N HIS A 450 4.60 -6.14 2.29
CA HIS A 450 4.14 -4.76 2.41
C HIS A 450 3.13 -4.59 3.55
N HIS A 451 3.47 -3.78 4.55
CA HIS A 451 2.64 -3.41 5.72
C HIS A 451 1.84 -4.56 6.36
N LEU A 452 2.47 -5.71 6.58
CA LEU A 452 1.81 -6.89 7.19
C LEU A 452 1.34 -6.60 8.63
N ASP A 453 2.07 -5.76 9.37
CA ASP A 453 1.71 -5.24 10.69
C ASP A 453 0.33 -4.57 10.74
N LEU A 454 -0.11 -3.91 9.66
CA LEU A 454 -1.44 -3.29 9.59
C LEU A 454 -2.59 -4.29 9.37
N ARG A 455 -2.29 -5.50 8.90
CA ARG A 455 -3.32 -6.47 8.53
C ARG A 455 -4.09 -6.99 9.74
N GLN A 456 -5.26 -7.59 9.49
CA GLN A 456 -5.94 -8.37 10.52
C GLN A 456 -4.99 -9.46 11.02
N PRO A 457 -4.77 -9.56 12.34
CA PRO A 457 -4.02 -10.65 12.90
C PRO A 457 -4.44 -12.03 12.41
N ASN A 458 -3.47 -12.93 12.30
CA ASN A 458 -3.67 -14.26 11.76
C ASN A 458 -2.85 -15.29 12.55
N THR A 459 -3.39 -16.50 12.68
CA THR A 459 -2.68 -17.61 13.36
C THR A 459 -1.39 -18.05 12.64
N CYS A 460 -1.16 -17.58 11.42
CA CYS A 460 0.04 -17.79 10.63
C CYS A 460 0.99 -16.59 10.57
N ASP A 461 0.74 -15.53 11.35
CA ASP A 461 1.70 -14.43 11.44
C ASP A 461 3.08 -14.92 11.92
N PRO A 462 4.18 -14.51 11.25
CA PRO A 462 5.53 -14.71 11.74
C PRO A 462 5.72 -14.10 13.13
N PRO A 463 6.55 -14.70 14.00
CA PRO A 463 6.89 -14.14 15.32
C PRO A 463 7.29 -12.65 15.30
N SER A 464 7.99 -12.23 14.25
CA SER A 464 8.41 -10.85 14.00
C SER A 464 7.25 -9.85 13.89
N VAL A 465 6.18 -10.21 13.16
CA VAL A 465 4.98 -9.36 12.99
C VAL A 465 4.23 -9.24 14.30
N ILE A 466 4.19 -10.32 15.09
CA ILE A 466 3.53 -10.30 16.40
C ILE A 466 4.24 -9.35 17.34
N GLU A 467 5.56 -9.44 17.37
CA GLU A 467 6.41 -8.58 18.18
C GLU A 467 6.35 -7.12 17.73
N ALA A 468 6.28 -6.86 16.42
CA ALA A 468 6.07 -5.54 15.86
C ALA A 468 4.76 -4.91 16.38
N ARG A 469 3.63 -5.62 16.22
CA ARG A 469 2.30 -5.16 16.71
C ARG A 469 2.27 -4.95 18.22
N ARG A 470 2.98 -5.79 18.98
CA ARG A 470 3.12 -5.62 20.45
C ARG A 470 3.82 -4.29 20.78
N LYS A 471 4.92 -3.97 20.09
CA LYS A 471 5.65 -2.70 20.27
C LYS A 471 4.81 -1.51 19.81
N GLU A 472 4.15 -1.61 18.66
CA GLU A 472 3.26 -0.57 18.11
C GLU A 472 2.16 -0.21 19.10
N TYR A 473 1.47 -1.21 19.66
CA TYR A 473 0.48 -0.99 20.72
C TYR A 473 1.08 -0.22 21.89
N GLN A 474 2.23 -0.64 22.42
CA GLN A 474 2.88 0.00 23.57
C GLN A 474 3.13 1.47 23.32
N ILE A 475 3.68 1.79 22.15
CA ILE A 475 4.03 3.14 21.76
C ILE A 475 2.77 3.99 21.61
N ILE A 476 1.75 3.48 20.91
CA ILE A 476 0.47 4.16 20.70
C ILE A 476 -0.24 4.40 22.04
N TYR A 477 -0.22 3.43 22.95
CA TYR A 477 -0.75 3.57 24.32
C TYR A 477 -0.07 4.70 25.08
N CYS A 478 1.24 4.78 25.01
CA CYS A 478 2.00 5.86 25.64
C CYS A 478 1.69 7.24 25.03
N TRP A 479 1.37 7.33 23.73
CA TRP A 479 0.96 8.59 23.11
C TRP A 479 -0.42 9.05 23.56
N VAL A 480 -1.38 8.13 23.70
CA VAL A 480 -2.77 8.48 24.03
C VAL A 480 -3.01 8.62 25.54
N VAL A 481 -2.25 7.92 26.38
CA VAL A 481 -2.34 8.00 27.85
C VAL A 481 -0.95 8.21 28.48
N PRO A 482 -0.30 9.38 28.27
CA PRO A 482 1.09 9.59 28.70
C PRO A 482 1.33 9.40 30.19
N ALA A 483 0.35 9.78 31.02
CA ALA A 483 0.44 9.68 32.48
C ALA A 483 0.50 8.23 33.00
N SER A 484 0.01 7.26 32.21
CA SER A 484 -0.03 5.83 32.59
C SER A 484 0.98 4.97 31.83
N CYS A 485 1.80 5.59 30.96
CA CYS A 485 2.78 4.88 30.13
C CYS A 485 3.82 4.12 30.98
N SER A 486 4.32 4.72 32.07
CA SER A 486 5.34 4.11 32.94
C SER A 486 4.86 2.88 33.71
N SER A 487 3.55 2.72 33.86
CA SER A 487 2.89 1.57 34.50
C SER A 487 2.32 0.56 33.50
N PHE A 488 2.46 0.81 32.19
CA PHE A 488 1.92 -0.08 31.17
C PHE A 488 2.72 -1.38 31.11
N VAL A 489 2.04 -2.52 31.32
CA VAL A 489 2.63 -3.84 31.17
C VAL A 489 2.27 -4.35 29.77
N PRO A 490 3.26 -4.63 28.88
CA PRO A 490 2.97 -5.29 27.62
C PRO A 490 2.17 -6.59 27.83
N PRO A 491 1.37 -7.00 26.83
CA PRO A 491 0.82 -8.34 26.86
C PRO A 491 1.97 -9.36 26.87
N SER A 492 1.69 -10.53 27.45
CA SER A 492 2.64 -11.66 27.48
C SER A 492 3.11 -12.02 26.07
N GLU A 493 4.31 -12.58 25.96
CA GLU A 493 4.84 -13.04 24.68
C GLU A 493 3.86 -14.03 24.01
N PRO A 494 3.68 -13.94 22.68
CA PRO A 494 2.84 -14.87 21.94
C PRO A 494 3.49 -16.26 21.90
N PRO A 495 2.69 -17.32 21.71
CA PRO A 495 3.24 -18.65 21.48
C PRO A 495 4.14 -18.67 20.24
N ALA A 496 5.29 -19.35 20.34
CA ALA A 496 6.34 -19.36 19.32
C ALA A 496 5.99 -20.10 18.00
N SER A 497 4.79 -20.67 17.88
CA SER A 497 4.44 -21.58 16.78
C SER A 497 3.27 -21.08 15.94
N VAL A 498 3.47 -21.06 14.63
CA VAL A 498 2.42 -20.89 13.61
C VAL A 498 1.36 -22.00 13.77
N VAL A 499 0.09 -21.61 13.90
CA VAL A 499 -1.03 -22.55 14.04
C VAL A 499 -1.76 -22.70 12.70
N GLN A 500 -1.78 -23.93 12.19
CA GLN A 500 -2.48 -24.32 10.97
C GLN A 500 -3.83 -24.99 11.28
N PRO A 501 -4.88 -24.80 10.46
CA PRO A 501 -4.92 -23.93 9.28
C PRO A 501 -4.94 -22.44 9.66
N CYS A 502 -4.36 -21.60 8.80
CA CYS A 502 -4.35 -20.14 8.98
C CYS A 502 -5.76 -19.56 9.12
N LYS A 503 -5.99 -18.76 10.17
CA LYS A 503 -7.27 -18.10 10.45
C LYS A 503 -7.04 -16.69 10.94
N TYR A 504 -7.89 -15.76 10.52
CA TYR A 504 -7.92 -14.43 11.12
C TYR A 504 -8.31 -14.52 12.59
N VAL A 505 -7.62 -13.76 13.41
CA VAL A 505 -7.87 -13.62 14.84
C VAL A 505 -8.46 -12.24 15.06
N TYR A 506 -9.67 -12.18 15.63
CA TYR A 506 -10.38 -10.94 15.94
C TYR A 506 -10.43 -10.76 17.45
N ASN A 507 -10.15 -9.57 17.95
CA ASN A 507 -10.24 -9.20 19.38
C ASN A 507 -9.39 -10.07 20.35
N GLY A 508 -8.52 -10.94 19.85
CA GLY A 508 -7.83 -11.96 20.66
C GLY A 508 -6.31 -11.89 20.58
N TYR A 509 -5.76 -10.91 19.84
CA TYR A 509 -4.36 -10.94 19.42
C TYR A 509 -3.69 -9.56 19.43
N PRO A 510 -2.43 -9.43 19.90
CA PRO A 510 -1.65 -10.43 20.66
C PRO A 510 -2.22 -10.74 22.07
N TRP A 511 -3.43 -10.24 22.36
CA TRP A 511 -4.03 -10.03 23.67
C TRP A 511 -4.73 -11.25 24.32
N ALA A 512 -4.36 -12.49 23.99
CA ALA A 512 -5.02 -13.68 24.51
C ALA A 512 -5.04 -13.80 26.06
N HIS A 513 -4.42 -12.86 26.79
CA HIS A 513 -4.35 -12.82 28.25
C HIS A 513 -4.83 -11.53 28.92
N TYR A 514 -5.39 -10.52 28.23
CA TYR A 514 -5.92 -9.34 28.92
C TYR A 514 -7.38 -9.54 29.36
N THR A 515 -7.59 -10.29 30.45
CA THR A 515 -8.82 -10.11 31.24
C THR A 515 -8.66 -8.83 32.05
N ALA A 516 -9.37 -7.75 31.66
CA ALA A 516 -9.47 -6.57 32.50
C ALA A 516 -9.91 -6.98 33.93
N PRO A 517 -9.43 -6.33 35.01
CA PRO A 517 -9.96 -6.57 36.34
C PRO A 517 -11.45 -6.22 36.32
N GLN A 518 -12.33 -7.20 36.52
CA GLN A 518 -13.75 -6.93 36.74
C GLN A 518 -13.88 -6.16 38.05
N SER A 519 -13.93 -4.82 37.99
CA SER A 519 -14.51 -4.05 39.09
C SER A 519 -16.04 -4.10 38.95
N GLY A 520 -16.62 -5.12 39.58
CA GLY A 520 -17.99 -5.17 40.09
C GLY A 520 -19.12 -4.81 39.11
N SER A 521 -19.49 -5.75 38.25
CA SER A 521 -20.82 -5.74 37.61
C SER A 521 -21.78 -6.63 38.40
N THR A 522 -22.89 -6.08 38.87
CA THR A 522 -24.12 -6.87 38.96
C THR A 522 -24.51 -7.26 37.54
N ASP A 523 -24.47 -8.56 37.26
CA ASP A 523 -24.88 -9.20 36.03
C ASP A 523 -26.28 -8.77 35.58
N ILE A 524 -26.36 -8.15 34.41
CA ILE A 524 -27.54 -8.30 33.54
C ILE A 524 -27.10 -9.22 32.41
N ALA A 525 -27.29 -10.51 32.64
CA ALA A 525 -27.13 -11.54 31.63
C ALA A 525 -28.00 -11.21 30.41
N ARG A 526 -27.35 -11.13 29.24
CA ARG A 526 -28.01 -11.10 27.94
C ARG A 526 -28.78 -12.40 27.74
N ASN A 527 -30.09 -12.34 27.94
CA ASN A 527 -31.01 -13.42 27.65
C ASN A 527 -31.26 -13.47 26.12
N PRO A 528 -31.02 -14.59 25.41
CA PRO A 528 -31.18 -14.69 23.95
C PRO A 528 -32.65 -14.74 23.48
N ALA A 529 -33.60 -14.24 24.28
CA ALA A 529 -35.04 -14.26 23.98
C ALA A 529 -35.60 -12.90 23.48
N ILE A 530 -34.75 -11.94 23.09
CA ILE A 530 -35.17 -10.67 22.48
C ILE A 530 -34.51 -10.54 21.11
N LEU A 531 -34.88 -11.43 20.19
CA LEU A 531 -34.59 -11.30 18.76
C LEU A 531 -35.77 -11.75 17.87
N ILE A 532 -36.99 -11.62 18.39
CA ILE A 532 -38.24 -11.78 17.65
C ILE A 532 -39.20 -10.69 18.13
N PHE A 533 -38.98 -9.43 17.73
CA PHE A 533 -40.00 -8.36 17.72
C PHE A 533 -39.42 -7.08 17.07
N MET A 534 -39.03 -7.14 15.79
CA MET A 534 -38.94 -5.94 14.92
C MET A 534 -39.00 -6.36 13.44
N LEU A 535 -40.06 -7.08 13.09
CA LEU A 535 -40.60 -7.16 11.74
C LEU A 535 -42.12 -7.00 11.92
N VAL A 536 -42.73 -6.13 11.10
CA VAL A 536 -44.14 -5.67 11.14
C VAL A 536 -44.39 -4.44 12.02
N VAL A 537 -44.04 -3.24 11.53
CA VAL A 537 -44.93 -2.06 11.53
C VAL A 537 -44.54 -1.13 10.36
N VAL A 538 -44.93 -1.49 9.13
CA VAL A 538 -45.17 -0.53 8.04
C VAL A 538 -46.38 -1.04 7.26
N ARG A 539 -47.58 -0.63 7.68
CA ARG A 539 -48.76 -0.41 6.84
C ARG A 539 -49.96 -0.05 7.72
N PHE A 540 -50.77 0.88 7.20
CA PHE A 540 -52.03 1.40 7.71
C PHE A 540 -51.93 2.52 8.75
N LEU A 541 -51.92 3.76 8.26
CA LEU A 541 -52.86 4.80 8.69
C LEU A 541 -53.13 5.73 7.49
N SER A 542 -54.26 5.47 6.82
CA SER A 542 -54.96 6.42 5.96
C SER A 542 -56.44 6.22 6.25
N ILE A 543 -56.97 7.06 7.14
CA ILE A 543 -58.34 7.59 7.13
C ILE A 543 -58.21 9.05 7.53
#